data_AF-A0A3B3XZN8-F1
#
_entry.id   AF-A0A3B3XZN8-F1
#
_cell.length_a   1.000
_cell.length_b   1.000
_cell.length_c   1.000
_cell.angle_alpha   90.00
_cell.angle_beta   90.00
_cell.angle_gamma   90.00
#
_symmetry.space_group_name_H-M   'P 1'
#
loop_
_entity.id
_entity.type
_entity.pdbx_description
1 polymer ?
#
loop_
_entity_poly.entity_id
_entity_poly.type
_entity_poly.pdbx_seq_one_letter_code
_entity_poly.pdbx_strand_id
1 'polypeptide(L)' 'MAAEIQPRPQARKPCLLSKIEAFQEVVTAAAIIPKEDGVISVSEDR' A
#
# COMPACT_ATOMS: atom_id res chain seq x y z
N MET A 1 33.04 16.15 10.63
CA MET A 1 32.38 16.39 9.33
C MET A 1 31.06 15.64 9.36
N ALA A 2 29.93 16.34 9.28
CA ALA A 2 28.62 15.69 9.21
C ALA A 2 28.39 15.23 7.76
N ALA A 3 28.12 13.94 7.55
CA ALA A 3 27.77 13.44 6.23
C ALA A 3 26.36 13.94 5.90
N GLU A 4 26.23 14.71 4.82
CA GLU A 4 24.94 15.19 4.33
C GLU A 4 24.10 14.00 3.87
N ILE A 5 23.05 13.68 4.62
CA ILE A 5 22.12 12.59 4.28
C ILE A 5 21.29 13.10 3.11
N GLN A 6 21.66 12.70 1.89
CA GLN A 6 20.81 12.93 0.73
C GLN A 6 19.49 12.18 0.95
N PRO A 7 18.33 12.85 0.99
CA PRO A 7 17.06 12.18 1.14
C PRO A 7 16.79 11.41 -0.16
N ARG A 8 17.18 10.13 -0.19
CA ARG A 8 16.73 9.22 -1.24
C ARG A 8 15.21 9.21 -1.16
N PRO A 9 14.49 9.41 -2.28
CA PRO A 9 13.05 9.20 -2.29
C PRO A 9 12.81 7.74 -1.90
N GLN A 10 12.51 7.50 -0.63
CA GLN A 10 11.97 6.23 -0.18
C GLN A 10 10.54 6.20 -0.71
N ALA A 11 10.38 5.94 -2.00
CA ALA A 11 9.10 5.55 -2.56
C ALA A 11 8.78 4.20 -1.92
N ARG A 12 8.25 4.25 -0.69
CA ARG A 12 7.78 3.08 0.04
C ARG A 12 6.61 2.57 -0.78
N LYS A 13 6.89 1.55 -1.60
CA LYS A 13 5.84 0.83 -2.30
C LYS A 13 4.90 0.30 -1.21
N PRO A 14 3.62 0.63 -1.27
CA PRO A 14 2.65 0.07 -0.35
C PRO A 14 2.68 -1.45 -0.52
N CYS A 15 2.69 -2.17 0.58
CA CYS A 15 2.58 -3.62 0.57
C CYS A 15 1.24 -4.00 1.18
N LEU A 16 0.54 -4.92 0.52
CA LEU A 16 -0.70 -5.46 1.05
C LEU A 16 -0.35 -6.31 2.27
N LEU A 17 -0.76 -5.86 3.45
CA LEU A 17 -0.80 -6.71 4.64
C LEU A 17 -2.00 -7.63 4.46
N SER A 18 -1.84 -8.93 4.71
CA SER A 18 -2.78 -10.02 4.39
C SER A 18 -4.26 -9.79 4.77
N LYS A 19 -4.57 -8.78 5.58
CA LYS A 19 -5.91 -8.45 6.04
C LYS A 19 -6.10 -6.93 6.04
N ILE A 20 -7.24 -6.50 5.52
CA ILE A 20 -7.74 -5.13 5.70
C ILE A 20 -8.84 -5.21 6.77
N GLU A 21 -8.72 -4.41 7.83
CA GLU A 21 -9.76 -4.36 8.87
C GLU A 21 -11.10 -3.96 8.22
N ALA A 22 -12.17 -4.66 8.58
CA ALA A 22 -13.52 -4.62 7.97
C ALA A 22 -13.78 -5.46 6.71
N PHE A 23 -12.78 -6.10 6.09
CA PHE A 23 -13.00 -7.06 5.00
C PHE A 23 -12.91 -8.51 5.52
N GLN A 24 -13.95 -9.31 5.31
CA GLN A 24 -13.97 -10.72 5.71
C GLN A 24 -13.24 -11.63 4.69
N GLU A 25 -13.14 -11.16 3.44
CA GLU A 25 -12.53 -11.88 2.34
C GLU A 25 -11.01 -11.68 2.28
N VAL A 26 -10.31 -12.64 1.69
CA VAL A 26 -8.88 -12.52 1.44
C VAL A 26 -8.67 -11.56 0.27
N VAL A 27 -8.06 -10.41 0.56
CA VAL A 27 -7.65 -9.46 -0.46
C VAL A 27 -6.40 -10.01 -1.15
N THR A 28 -6.48 -10.21 -2.47
CA THR A 28 -5.37 -10.74 -3.28
C THR A 28 -4.55 -9.62 -3.90
N ALA A 29 -5.16 -8.48 -4.17
CA ALA A 29 -4.49 -7.30 -4.70
C ALA A 29 -5.12 -6.00 -4.18
N ALA A 30 -4.33 -4.92 -4.19
CA ALA A 30 -4.81 -3.59 -3.86
C ALA A 30 -4.14 -2.54 -4.75
N ALA A 31 -4.91 -1.56 -5.20
CA ALA A 31 -4.43 -0.43 -6.00
C ALA A 31 -4.67 0.89 -5.27
N ILE A 32 -3.63 1.72 -5.17
CA ILE A 32 -3.76 3.08 -4.63
C ILE A 32 -4.26 3.99 -5.72
N ILE A 33 -5.25 4.81 -5.39
CA ILE A 33 -5.75 5.85 -6.26
C ILE A 33 -4.84 7.08 -6.13
N PRO A 34 -4.10 7.46 -7.18
CA PRO A 34 -3.16 8.57 -7.07
C PRO A 34 -3.90 9.88 -6.77
N LYS A 35 -3.37 10.67 -5.82
CA LYS A 35 -3.94 11.96 -5.38
C LYS A 35 -5.24 11.84 -4.57
N GLU A 36 -5.66 10.63 -4.23
CA GLU A 36 -6.79 10.36 -3.34
C GLU A 36 -6.32 9.54 -2.13
N ASP A 37 -6.98 9.73 -0.98
CA ASP A 37 -6.76 8.92 0.22
C ASP A 37 -7.65 7.66 0.14
N GLY A 38 -7.46 6.89 -0.94
CA GLY A 38 -8.32 5.76 -1.30
C GLY A 38 -7.55 4.56 -1.82
N VAL A 39 -8.07 3.37 -1.54
CA VAL A 39 -7.52 2.08 -1.98
C VAL A 39 -8.65 1.23 -2.56
N ILE A 40 -8.40 0.62 -3.72
CA ILE A 40 -9.28 -0.39 -4.31
C ILE A 40 -8.77 -1.75 -3.85
N SER A 41 -9.56 -2.49 -3.09
CA SER A 41 -9.29 -3.89 -2.76
C SER A 41 -9.85 -4.82 -3.84
N VAL A 42 -9.10 -5.86 -4.17
CA VAL A 42 -9.51 -6.93 -5.07
C VAL A 42 -9.47 -8.23 -4.30
N SER A 43 -10.62 -8.90 -4.24
CA SER A 43 -10.80 -10.23 -3.68
C SER A 43 -11.22 -11.18 -4.80
N GLU A 44 -10.92 -12.47 -4.65
CA GLU A 44 -11.45 -13.49 -5.54
C GLU A 44 -12.88 -13.83 -5.12
N ASP A 45 -13.82 -13.73 -6.06
CA ASP A 45 -15.19 -14.25 -5.90
C ASP A 45 -15.11 -15.78 -5.95
N ARG A 46 -15.58 -16.45 -4.90
CA ARG A 46 -15.55 -17.92 -4.78
C ARG A 46 -16.82 -18.57 -5.32
#